data_AF-X1DGE7-F1
#
_entry.id   AF-X1DGE7-F1
#
_cell.length_a   1.000
_cell.length_b   1.000
_cell.length_c   1.000
_cell.angle_alpha   90.00
_cell.angle_beta   90.00
_cell.angle_gamma   90.00
#
_symmetry.space_group_name_H-M   'P 1'
#
loop_
_entity.id
_entity.type
_entity.pdbx_description
1 polymer ?
#
loop_
_entity_poly.entity_id
_entity_poly.type
_entity_poly.pdbx_seq_one_letter_code
_entity_poly.pdbx_strand_id
1 'polypeptide(L)'
;ASINIKCAEIGYVDNSNQVTMIYEGGEKRSILPQFRESAYTKIKQEIGEDTPEQKLEMEKKIEKAASEALKKRQKVIDYVKNKVNA
;
A
#
# COMPACT_ATOMS: atom_id res chain seq x y z
N ALA A 1 22.93 -15.04 23.69
CA ALA A 1 23.40 -13.68 23.37
C ALA A 1 22.26 -12.71 23.63
N SER A 2 22.42 -11.78 24.57
CA SER A 2 21.39 -10.79 24.91
C SER A 2 21.40 -9.70 23.86
N ILE A 3 20.35 -9.59 23.05
CA ILE A 3 20.27 -8.59 21.99
C ILE A 3 19.88 -7.26 22.65
N ASN A 4 20.79 -6.28 22.60
CA ASN A 4 20.59 -4.94 23.19
C ASN A 4 19.64 -4.09 22.32
N ILE A 5 18.39 -4.51 22.19
CA ILE A 5 17.36 -3.77 21.45
C ILE A 5 16.60 -2.90 22.46
N LYS A 6 16.65 -1.58 22.25
CA LYS A 6 15.84 -0.63 23.02
C LYS A 6 14.42 -0.59 22.45
N CYS A 7 13.43 -0.83 23.29
CA CYS A 7 12.01 -0.68 22.98
C CYS A 7 11.42 0.42 23.86
N ALA A 8 10.46 1.18 23.33
CA ALA A 8 9.72 2.21 24.05
C ALA A 8 8.25 2.23 23.61
N GLU A 9 7.36 2.63 24.51
CA GLU A 9 5.97 2.92 24.18
C GLU A 9 5.90 4.24 23.40
N ILE A 10 5.19 4.25 22.27
CA ILE A 10 5.16 5.37 21.33
C ILE A 10 3.76 5.96 21.11
N GLY A 11 2.72 5.42 21.75
CA GLY A 11 1.37 5.92 21.60
C GLY A 11 0.30 4.97 22.15
N TYR A 12 -0.96 5.39 22.02
CA TYR A 12 -2.14 4.66 22.49
C TYR A 12 -3.25 4.68 21.43
N VAL A 13 -4.23 3.79 21.57
CA VAL A 13 -5.42 3.73 20.71
C VAL A 13 -6.60 4.35 21.47
N ASP A 14 -7.40 5.15 20.77
CA ASP A 14 -8.65 5.72 21.29
C ASP A 14 -9.82 5.51 20.31
N ASN A 15 -11.01 5.98 20.70
CA ASN A 15 -12.24 5.83 19.93
C ASN A 15 -12.47 6.99 18.93
N SER A 16 -11.46 7.81 18.62
CA SER A 16 -11.61 9.00 17.77
C SER A 16 -11.73 8.68 16.27
N ASN A 17 -11.43 7.45 15.85
CA ASN A 17 -11.31 7.03 14.45
C ASN A 17 -10.36 7.91 13.62
N GLN A 18 -9.42 8.61 14.27
CA GLN A 18 -8.48 9.54 13.64
C GLN A 18 -7.05 9.19 14.02
N VAL A 19 -6.10 9.45 13.11
CA VAL A 19 -4.67 9.27 13.36
C VAL A 19 -4.05 10.62 13.69
N THR A 20 -3.43 10.73 14.86
CA THR A 20 -2.84 11.97 15.38
C THR A 20 -1.39 11.74 15.79
N MET A 21 -0.49 12.63 15.39
CA MET A 21 0.88 12.69 15.88
C MET A 21 0.99 13.74 17.00
N ILE A 22 1.61 13.37 18.11
CA ILE A 22 1.91 14.28 19.22
C ILE A 22 3.38 14.69 19.10
N TYR A 23 3.62 15.99 18.87
CA TYR A 23 4.96 16.55 18.76
C TYR A 23 5.49 17.02 20.12
N GLU A 24 6.78 17.34 20.16
CA GLU A 24 7.41 17.96 21.31
C GLU A 24 6.66 19.25 21.71
N GLY A 25 6.35 19.39 23.00
CA GLY A 25 5.47 20.47 23.49
C GLY A 25 3.98 20.13 23.52
N GLY A 26 3.58 18.93 23.12
CA GLY A 26 2.18 18.44 23.23
C GLY A 26 1.27 18.88 22.08
N GLU A 27 1.82 19.52 21.04
CA GLU A 27 1.06 19.89 19.84
C GLU A 27 0.57 18.62 19.12
N LYS A 28 -0.74 18.54 18.87
CA LYS A 28 -1.37 17.42 18.18
C LYS A 28 -1.71 17.82 16.75
N ARG A 29 -1.25 17.04 15.76
CA ARG A 29 -1.63 17.23 14.35
C ARG A 29 -2.19 15.95 13.76
N SER A 30 -3.30 16.09 13.04
CA SER A 30 -3.86 15.00 12.23
C SER A 30 -2.90 14.64 11.11
N ILE A 31 -2.62 13.35 10.94
CA ILE A 31 -1.84 12.85 9.81
C ILE A 31 -2.70 11.91 8.99
N LEU A 32 -2.63 12.03 7.66
CA LEU A 32 -3.21 11.04 6.76
C LEU A 32 -2.15 9.97 6.49
N PRO A 33 -2.41 8.69 6.79
CA PRO A 33 -1.55 7.61 6.35
C PRO A 33 -1.50 7.65 4.82
N GLN A 34 -0.34 8.01 4.26
CA GLN A 34 -0.16 7.91 2.81
C GLN A 34 -0.05 6.43 2.46
N PHE A 35 -0.87 6.00 1.50
CA PHE A 35 -0.83 4.64 0.99
C PHE A 35 0.56 4.40 0.39
N ARG A 36 1.27 3.37 0.88
CA ARG A 36 2.53 2.92 0.31
C ARG A 36 2.42 1.44 0.01
N GLU A 37 2.59 1.08 -1.25
CA GLU A 37 2.50 -0.31 -1.71
C GLU A 37 3.64 -1.22 -1.17
N SER A 38 4.65 -0.68 -0.48
CA SER A 38 5.79 -1.45 0.04
C SER A 38 6.39 -0.87 1.33
N ALA A 39 7.03 -1.74 2.13
CA ALA A 39 7.69 -1.38 3.38
C ALA A 39 8.92 -0.47 3.16
N TYR A 40 9.16 0.45 4.10
CA TYR A 40 10.18 1.48 4.03
C TYR A 40 11.60 0.89 4.16
N THR A 41 12.42 1.02 3.12
CA THR A 41 13.88 0.93 3.24
C THR A 41 14.46 2.34 3.36
N LYS A 42 15.56 2.50 4.12
CA LYS A 42 16.21 3.79 4.45
C LYS A 42 16.60 4.66 3.25
N ILE A 43 16.57 4.13 2.03
CA ILE A 43 16.92 4.83 0.79
C ILE A 43 15.75 5.69 0.26
N LYS A 44 14.49 5.44 0.67
CA LYS A 44 13.30 6.14 0.15
C LYS A 44 12.93 7.45 0.88
N GLN A 45 13.90 8.21 1.36
CA GLN A 45 13.68 9.57 1.91
C GLN A 45 14.22 10.70 1.02
N GLU A 46 15.00 10.40 -0.03
CA GLU A 46 15.86 11.40 -0.70
C GLU A 46 15.64 11.56 -2.21
N ILE A 47 14.51 11.15 -2.79
CA ILE A 47 14.20 11.46 -4.20
C ILE A 47 12.76 11.93 -4.30
N GLY A 48 12.63 13.16 -4.80
CA GLY A 48 11.43 13.97 -4.85
C GLY A 48 10.35 13.45 -5.79
N GLU A 49 9.23 14.16 -5.71
CA GLU A 49 7.98 14.04 -6.45
C GLU A 49 8.14 13.35 -7.83
N ASP A 50 7.56 12.15 -7.96
CA ASP A 50 7.48 11.45 -9.24
C ASP A 50 6.80 12.36 -10.27
N THR A 51 7.49 12.59 -11.40
CA THR A 51 7.02 13.42 -12.51
C THR A 51 5.65 12.91 -13.02
N PRO A 52 4.68 13.79 -13.36
CA PRO A 52 3.31 13.38 -13.75
C PRO A 52 3.23 12.33 -14.87
N GLU A 53 4.22 12.30 -15.75
CA GLU A 53 4.32 11.38 -16.88
C GLU A 53 4.51 9.92 -16.46
N GLN A 54 5.31 9.67 -15.40
CA GLN A 54 5.58 8.32 -14.90
C GLN A 54 4.33 7.72 -14.22
N LYS A 55 3.53 8.57 -13.57
CA LYS A 55 2.24 8.19 -12.98
C LYS A 55 1.26 7.71 -14.04
N LEU A 56 1.11 8.45 -15.14
CA LEU A 56 0.19 8.09 -16.23
C LEU A 56 0.57 6.78 -16.92
N GLU A 57 1.86 6.53 -17.11
CA GLU A 57 2.33 5.25 -17.64
C GLU A 57 2.06 4.09 -16.69
N MET A 58 2.21 4.32 -15.38
CA MET A 58 1.96 3.29 -14.37
C MET A 58 0.46 2.95 -14.28
N GLU A 59 -0.42 3.95 -14.32
CA GLU A 59 -1.88 3.76 -14.38
C GLU A 59 -2.28 2.92 -15.60
N LYS A 60 -1.73 3.21 -16.79
CA LYS A 60 -1.97 2.41 -18.00
C LYS A 60 -1.51 0.95 -17.86
N LYS A 61 -0.37 0.72 -17.21
CA LYS A 61 0.16 -0.63 -16.97
C LYS A 61 -0.72 -1.41 -15.99
N ILE A 62 -1.21 -0.77 -14.94
CA ILE A 62 -2.13 -1.36 -13.97
C ILE A 62 -3.45 -1.75 -14.65
N GLU A 63 -4.05 -0.83 -15.40
CA GLU A 63 -5.31 -1.07 -16.12
C GLU A 63 -5.19 -2.25 -17.10
N LYS A 64 -4.08 -2.30 -17.86
CA LYS A 64 -3.77 -3.40 -18.76
C LYS A 64 -3.66 -4.73 -18.01
N ALA A 65 -2.91 -4.78 -16.91
CA ALA A 65 -2.73 -5.98 -16.11
C ALA A 65 -4.06 -6.49 -15.54
N ALA A 66 -4.91 -5.59 -15.04
CA ALA A 66 -6.24 -5.92 -14.55
C ALA A 66 -7.14 -6.53 -15.65
N SER A 67 -7.17 -5.91 -16.84
CA SER A 67 -7.92 -6.40 -17.99
C SER A 67 -7.45 -7.79 -18.43
N GLU A 68 -6.13 -8.02 -18.49
CA GLU A 68 -5.55 -9.32 -18.85
C GLU A 68 -5.86 -10.40 -17.82
N ALA A 69 -5.83 -10.08 -16.53
CA ALA A 69 -6.19 -11.00 -15.46
C ALA A 69 -7.67 -11.43 -15.55
N LEU A 70 -8.58 -10.48 -15.81
CA LEU A 70 -10.01 -10.78 -16.01
C LEU A 70 -10.25 -11.68 -17.23
N LYS A 71 -9.57 -11.39 -18.36
CA LYS A 71 -9.64 -12.24 -19.56
C LYS A 71 -9.13 -13.65 -19.29
N LYS A 72 -8.03 -13.79 -18.55
CA LYS A 72 -7.52 -15.11 -18.14
C LYS A 72 -8.52 -15.85 -17.26
N ARG A 73 -9.13 -15.16 -16.30
CA ARG A 73 -10.17 -15.73 -15.43
C ARG A 73 -11.35 -16.26 -16.26
N GLN A 74 -11.83 -15.49 -17.22
CA GLN A 74 -12.95 -15.90 -18.07
C GLN A 74 -12.63 -17.16 -18.87
N LYS A 75 -11.44 -17.22 -19.50
CA LYS A 75 -10.99 -18.43 -20.22
C LYS A 75 -10.98 -19.68 -19.35
N VAL A 76 -10.56 -19.55 -18.09
CA VAL A 76 -10.57 -20.67 -17.13
C VAL A 76 -12.00 -21.09 -16.79
N ILE A 77 -12.90 -20.13 -16.54
CA ILE A 77 -14.31 -20.42 -16.28
C ILE A 77 -14.94 -21.16 -17.47
N ASP A 78 -14.70 -20.68 -18.69
CA ASP A 78 -15.24 -21.29 -19.91
C ASP A 78 -14.70 -22.70 -20.12
N TYR A 79 -13.40 -22.91 -19.88
CA TYR A 79 -12.78 -24.24 -19.92
C TYR A 79 -13.42 -25.21 -18.93
N VAL A 80 -13.65 -24.78 -17.68
CA VAL A 80 -14.29 -25.60 -16.65
C VAL A 80 -15.74 -25.91 -17.03
N LYS A 81 -16.52 -24.90 -17.46
CA LYS A 81 -17.92 -25.09 -17.88
C LYS A 81 -18.04 -26.07 -19.05
N ASN A 82 -17.18 -25.94 -20.05
CA ASN A 82 -17.20 -26.82 -21.21
C ASN A 82 -16.79 -28.27 -20.86
N LYS A 83 -15.96 -28.47 -19.83
CA LYS A 83 -15.64 -29.81 -19.32
C LYS A 83 -16.73 -30.46 -18.47
N VAL A 84 -17.63 -29.66 -17.87
CA VAL A 84 -18.75 -30.17 -17.08
C VAL A 84 -19.95 -30.55 -17.97
N ASN A 85 -20.06 -29.93 -19.15
CA ASN A 85 -21.14 -30.18 -20.11
C ASN A 85 -20.76 -31.17 -21.24
N ALA A 86 -19.58 -31.78 -21.17
CA ALA A 86 -19.09 -32.81 -22.09
C ALA A 86 -19.00 -34.16 -21.37
#